data_AF-A0A2D9H5J1-F1
#
_entry.id   AF-A0A2D9H5J1-F1
#
_cell.length_a   1.000
_cell.length_b   1.000
_cell.length_c   1.000
_cell.angle_alpha   90.00
_cell.angle_beta   90.00
_cell.angle_gamma   90.00
#
_symmetry.space_group_name_H-M   'P 1'
#
loop_
_entity.id
_entity.type
_entity.pdbx_description
1 polymer ?
#
loop_
_entity_poly.entity_id
_entity_poly.type
_entity_poly.pdbx_seq_one_letter_code
_entity_poly.pdbx_strand_id
1 'polypeptide(L)'
;MSQQPEPEDGRAADAFRAALCRRADEVAPDVALPTRPARRSGRWVAAGAALAVAASAVVGFALVNRDRAADGALDPAGDPPAIAEGWRGVSFRDVVVQVPEEWGDASAPGPDWCADVPRDRIDGPYVDLRGSGGFFLTVGCAQQSPVPAGFGPDPQEQWVPHLRLVDLTSADVKDVPDGTTTFGDWTLRARTIGEVQVRLLSDASTEDVADDIVASAQTSDTGALGCDTTSPAQEQPREDRPVAPAEGDLAAVDPDEVQGLLVCQYDRVGADQPGLRAERLAGAAAARAWLGAVQDAPRTGGPDQPQNCMEPWDSTMTLAVHPLGVDGSRLATGFVAYDACAGNGVRDATTTWQLTRETCAALFGARVRFWSGNGEAGARCAPSYE
;
A
#
# COMPACT_ATOMS: atom_id res chain seq x y z
N MET A 1 -50.18 18.19 31.48
CA MET A 1 -50.46 17.48 30.21
C MET A 1 -49.13 17.01 29.66
N SER A 2 -48.80 15.75 29.86
CA SER A 2 -47.54 15.14 29.46
C SER A 2 -47.69 14.57 28.06
N GLN A 3 -46.82 14.96 27.13
CA GLN A 3 -46.69 14.34 25.81
C GLN A 3 -45.78 13.10 25.94
N GLN A 4 -46.26 11.95 25.49
CA GLN A 4 -45.45 10.76 25.28
C GLN A 4 -44.82 10.82 23.87
N PRO A 5 -43.56 10.38 23.68
CA PRO A 5 -42.96 10.25 22.36
C PRO A 5 -43.47 8.98 21.64
N GLU A 6 -43.66 9.10 20.32
CA GLU A 6 -43.99 7.98 19.43
C GLU A 6 -42.83 6.97 19.33
N PRO A 7 -43.11 5.66 19.14
CA PRO A 7 -42.09 4.64 18.93
C PRO A 7 -41.74 4.49 17.44
N GLU A 8 -40.52 4.87 17.04
CA GLU A 8 -39.99 4.60 15.69
C GLU A 8 -39.29 3.22 15.59
N ASP A 9 -39.80 2.42 14.65
CA ASP A 9 -39.07 1.59 13.66
C ASP A 9 -37.90 0.67 14.03
N GLY A 10 -38.11 -0.26 14.98
CA GLY A 10 -37.31 -1.51 15.07
C GLY A 10 -37.72 -2.62 14.08
N ARG A 11 -38.90 -2.50 13.45
CA ARG A 11 -39.51 -3.60 12.67
C ARG A 11 -38.77 -3.94 11.38
N ALA A 12 -38.17 -2.97 10.70
CA ALA A 12 -37.43 -3.22 9.46
C ALA A 12 -36.09 -3.94 9.73
N ALA A 13 -35.36 -3.51 10.76
CA ALA A 13 -34.11 -4.13 11.18
C ALA A 13 -34.33 -5.57 11.66
N ASP A 14 -35.40 -5.81 12.42
CA ASP A 14 -35.74 -7.15 12.90
C ASP A 14 -36.23 -8.07 11.78
N ALA A 15 -36.98 -7.54 10.79
CA ALA A 15 -37.37 -8.28 9.60
C ALA A 15 -36.16 -8.69 8.74
N PHE A 16 -35.16 -7.81 8.62
CA PHE A 16 -33.92 -8.09 7.89
C PHE A 16 -33.08 -9.17 8.58
N ARG A 17 -32.88 -9.09 9.91
CA ARG A 17 -32.18 -10.13 10.68
C ARG A 17 -32.90 -11.48 10.62
N ALA A 18 -34.23 -11.48 10.72
CA ALA A 18 -35.04 -12.69 10.64
C ALA A 18 -35.08 -13.32 9.22
N ALA A 19 -34.83 -12.54 8.17
CA ALA A 19 -34.69 -13.05 6.80
C ALA A 19 -33.30 -13.66 6.57
N LEU A 20 -32.25 -13.07 7.13
CA LEU A 20 -30.88 -13.58 7.06
C LEU A 20 -30.72 -14.90 7.82
N CYS A 21 -31.26 -15.01 9.03
CA CYS A 21 -31.22 -16.26 9.79
C CYS A 21 -31.96 -17.40 9.09
N ARG A 22 -33.10 -17.12 8.44
CA ARG A 22 -33.84 -18.14 7.66
C ARG A 22 -33.10 -18.63 6.41
N ARG A 23 -32.26 -17.78 5.80
CA ARG A 23 -31.45 -18.15 4.62
C ARG A 23 -30.16 -18.88 4.99
N ALA A 24 -29.65 -18.71 6.21
CA ALA A 24 -28.46 -19.42 6.69
C ALA A 24 -28.70 -20.92 6.87
N ASP A 25 -29.93 -21.32 7.22
CA ASP A 25 -30.28 -22.73 7.44
C ASP A 25 -30.71 -23.48 6.14
N GLU A 26 -30.89 -22.78 5.02
CA GLU A 26 -31.43 -23.35 3.77
C GLU A 26 -30.39 -23.59 2.65
N VAL A 27 -29.10 -23.35 2.88
CA VAL A 27 -28.07 -23.62 1.86
C VAL A 27 -27.67 -25.10 1.90
N ALA A 28 -28.35 -25.90 1.07
CA ALA A 28 -27.90 -27.25 0.74
C ALA A 28 -26.57 -27.21 -0.05
N PRO A 29 -25.62 -28.15 0.19
CA PRO A 29 -24.24 -28.05 -0.31
C PRO A 29 -24.03 -28.46 -1.78
N ASP A 30 -25.08 -28.51 -2.61
CA ASP A 30 -24.96 -28.95 -4.00
C ASP A 30 -25.59 -27.95 -4.97
N VAL A 31 -24.83 -26.91 -5.32
CA VAL A 31 -25.08 -26.12 -6.54
C VAL A 31 -23.82 -26.15 -7.38
N ALA A 32 -23.78 -27.08 -8.33
CA ALA A 32 -22.76 -27.12 -9.36
C ALA A 32 -22.84 -25.85 -10.24
N LEU A 33 -21.82 -25.01 -10.17
CA LEU A 33 -21.67 -23.85 -11.05
C LEU A 33 -21.24 -24.31 -12.45
N PRO A 34 -21.81 -23.75 -13.54
CA PRO A 34 -21.44 -24.13 -14.89
C PRO A 34 -20.03 -23.63 -15.25
N THR A 35 -19.09 -24.56 -15.43
CA THR A 35 -17.77 -24.29 -16.01
C THR A 35 -17.90 -23.86 -17.47
N ARG A 36 -17.52 -22.62 -17.79
CA ARG A 36 -17.30 -22.19 -19.18
C ARG A 36 -15.90 -22.64 -19.63
N PRO A 37 -15.75 -23.21 -20.84
CA PRO A 37 -14.44 -23.70 -21.30
C PRO A 37 -13.50 -22.56 -21.66
N ALA A 38 -12.23 -22.71 -21.27
CA ALA A 38 -11.12 -21.83 -21.60
C ALA A 38 -10.92 -21.72 -23.13
N ARG A 39 -10.95 -20.48 -23.65
CA ARG A 39 -10.62 -20.19 -25.06
C ARG A 39 -9.10 -20.23 -25.24
N ARG A 40 -8.61 -21.27 -25.91
CA ARG A 40 -7.26 -21.39 -26.48
C ARG A 40 -7.04 -20.28 -27.52
N SER A 41 -6.18 -19.30 -27.24
CA SER A 41 -5.66 -18.39 -28.26
C SER A 41 -4.40 -19.00 -28.89
N GLY A 42 -4.51 -19.38 -30.17
CA GLY A 42 -3.45 -19.98 -30.97
C GLY A 42 -2.38 -18.97 -31.37
N ARG A 43 -1.14 -19.44 -31.36
CA ARG A 43 0.05 -18.80 -31.94
C ARG A 43 -0.11 -18.65 -33.45
N TRP A 44 0.11 -17.44 -33.96
CA TRP A 44 0.42 -17.21 -35.37
C TRP A 44 1.84 -16.69 -35.48
N VAL A 45 2.66 -17.47 -36.19
CA VAL A 45 3.98 -17.10 -36.68
C VAL A 45 3.80 -16.39 -38.01
N ALA A 46 4.42 -15.22 -38.17
CA ALA A 46 4.71 -14.64 -39.48
C ALA A 46 6.10 -13.98 -39.43
N ALA A 47 7.00 -14.53 -40.23
CA ALA A 47 8.35 -14.02 -40.48
C ALA A 47 8.32 -12.91 -41.53
N GLY A 48 9.27 -11.97 -41.51
CA GLY A 48 9.50 -11.09 -42.66
C GLY A 48 10.39 -9.87 -42.45
N ALA A 49 11.70 -10.08 -42.60
CA ALA A 49 12.72 -9.26 -43.26
C ALA A 49 13.05 -7.81 -42.82
N ALA A 50 14.36 -7.60 -42.71
CA ALA A 50 15.09 -6.39 -42.37
C ALA A 50 15.14 -5.32 -43.49
N LEU A 51 15.41 -4.08 -43.08
CA LEU A 51 16.18 -3.11 -43.87
C LEU A 51 16.84 -2.09 -42.94
N ALA A 52 18.17 -2.03 -43.02
CA ALA A 52 19.02 -1.04 -42.36
C ALA A 52 19.17 0.20 -43.25
N VAL A 53 19.09 1.39 -42.65
CA VAL A 53 19.80 2.60 -43.12
C VAL A 53 20.24 3.40 -41.90
N ALA A 54 21.54 3.64 -41.82
CA ALA A 54 22.22 4.43 -40.81
C ALA A 54 22.20 5.94 -41.15
N ALA A 55 22.12 6.80 -40.14
CA ALA A 55 22.85 8.07 -40.05
C ALA A 55 22.69 8.72 -38.65
N SER A 56 23.73 8.56 -37.85
CA SER A 56 24.39 9.55 -36.99
C SER A 56 23.58 10.67 -36.32
N ALA A 57 23.41 10.57 -34.99
CA ALA A 57 23.60 11.70 -34.08
C ALA A 57 24.17 11.18 -32.75
N VAL A 58 25.37 11.64 -32.41
CA VAL A 58 26.12 11.30 -31.21
C VAL A 58 25.48 12.01 -30.01
N VAL A 59 24.80 11.25 -29.15
CA VAL A 59 24.53 11.62 -27.76
C VAL A 59 24.78 10.36 -26.92
N GLY A 60 25.77 10.44 -26.02
CA GLY A 60 26.32 9.30 -25.31
C GLY A 60 25.30 8.64 -24.38
N PHE A 61 24.77 7.50 -24.81
CA PHE A 61 24.11 6.54 -23.93
C PHE A 61 25.19 5.59 -23.39
N ALA A 62 25.59 5.81 -22.14
CA ALA A 62 26.40 4.86 -21.40
C ALA A 62 25.51 3.65 -21.06
N LEU A 63 25.48 2.67 -21.96
CA LEU A 63 25.04 1.31 -21.68
C LEU A 63 26.08 0.68 -20.73
N VAL A 64 25.86 0.82 -19.42
CA VAL A 64 26.53 0.00 -18.42
C VAL A 64 25.78 -1.32 -18.34
N ASN A 65 26.27 -2.30 -19.10
CA ASN A 65 26.08 -3.71 -18.78
C ASN A 65 26.62 -3.94 -17.37
N ARG A 66 25.73 -4.15 -16.39
CA ARG A 66 26.08 -4.78 -15.12
C ARG A 66 25.67 -6.24 -15.21
N ASP A 67 26.64 -7.09 -15.52
CA ASP A 67 26.61 -8.49 -15.08
C ASP A 67 26.52 -8.45 -13.55
N ARG A 68 25.32 -8.61 -12.99
CA ARG A 68 25.13 -8.84 -11.56
C ARG A 68 25.45 -10.31 -11.30
N ALA A 69 26.62 -10.55 -10.72
CA ALA A 69 26.84 -11.74 -9.92
C ALA A 69 25.83 -11.73 -8.76
N ALA A 70 25.20 -12.88 -8.53
CA ALA A 70 24.30 -13.09 -7.41
C ALA A 70 25.13 -13.22 -6.12
N ASP A 71 25.60 -12.10 -5.59
CA ASP A 71 26.17 -12.02 -4.25
C ASP A 71 25.10 -11.44 -3.31
N GLY A 72 24.58 -12.29 -2.43
CA GLY A 72 23.46 -12.04 -1.53
C GLY A 72 23.79 -11.17 -0.31
N ALA A 73 24.65 -10.16 -0.47
CA ALA A 73 24.81 -9.10 0.52
C ALA A 73 23.95 -7.91 0.08
N LEU A 74 23.02 -7.46 0.93
CA LEU A 74 22.39 -6.17 0.75
C LEU A 74 23.48 -5.11 0.95
N ASP A 75 24.06 -4.62 -0.15
CA ASP A 75 24.81 -3.36 -0.12
C ASP A 75 23.93 -2.31 0.56
N PRO A 76 24.46 -1.46 1.45
CA PRO A 76 23.68 -0.34 1.97
C PRO A 76 23.14 0.45 0.79
N ALA A 77 21.81 0.54 0.72
CA ALA A 77 21.11 1.27 -0.32
C ALA A 77 21.63 2.71 -0.41
N GLY A 78 21.50 3.32 -1.59
CA GLY A 78 21.90 4.71 -1.79
C GLY A 78 21.26 5.63 -0.76
N ASP A 79 21.91 6.77 -0.50
CA ASP A 79 21.38 7.74 0.45
C ASP A 79 19.94 8.14 0.05
N PRO A 80 19.00 8.24 1.02
CA PRO A 80 17.66 8.75 0.75
C PRO A 80 17.72 10.10 0.03
N PRO A 81 16.74 10.41 -0.84
CA PRO A 81 16.73 11.68 -1.55
C PRO A 81 16.71 12.85 -0.58
N ALA A 82 17.46 13.91 -0.90
CA ALA A 82 17.50 15.12 -0.09
C ALA A 82 16.11 15.80 -0.04
N ILE A 83 15.63 16.05 1.17
CA ILE A 83 14.34 16.73 1.43
C ILE A 83 14.61 18.18 1.83
N ALA A 84 13.84 19.12 1.26
CA ALA A 84 13.94 20.53 1.58
C ALA A 84 13.48 20.82 3.02
N GLU A 85 14.02 21.87 3.63
CA GLU A 85 13.60 22.31 4.96
C GLU A 85 12.12 22.73 4.95
N GLY A 86 11.33 22.21 5.91
CA GLY A 86 9.87 22.42 5.97
C GLY A 86 9.06 21.49 5.05
N TRP A 87 9.71 20.51 4.43
CA TRP A 87 9.07 19.52 3.56
C TRP A 87 9.28 18.10 4.11
N ARG A 88 8.41 17.18 3.67
CA ARG A 88 8.55 15.74 3.88
C ARG A 88 8.48 15.00 2.55
N GLY A 89 9.23 13.91 2.44
CA GLY A 89 9.16 13.02 1.28
C GLY A 89 8.01 12.02 1.38
N VAL A 90 7.44 11.70 0.22
CA VAL A 90 6.33 10.76 0.03
C VAL A 90 6.75 9.78 -1.04
N SER A 91 6.91 8.52 -0.67
CA SER A 91 7.34 7.46 -1.60
C SER A 91 6.21 6.57 -2.07
N PHE A 92 6.32 6.14 -3.32
CA PHE A 92 5.44 5.19 -3.96
C PHE A 92 6.11 4.61 -5.20
N ARG A 93 6.16 3.28 -5.29
CA ARG A 93 7.01 2.53 -6.21
C ARG A 93 8.45 3.02 -6.09
N ASP A 94 9.06 3.42 -7.20
CA ASP A 94 10.36 4.04 -7.32
C ASP A 94 10.28 5.57 -7.35
N VAL A 95 9.13 6.19 -7.06
CA VAL A 95 8.97 7.65 -7.10
C VAL A 95 8.94 8.24 -5.69
N VAL A 96 9.68 9.34 -5.50
CA VAL A 96 9.62 10.19 -4.32
C VAL A 96 9.17 11.58 -4.73
N VAL A 97 8.18 12.11 -4.00
CA VAL A 97 7.64 13.47 -4.16
C VAL A 97 7.72 14.18 -2.81
N GLN A 98 8.03 15.47 -2.80
CA GLN A 98 8.05 16.27 -1.58
C GLN A 98 6.72 17.03 -1.44
N VAL A 99 6.22 17.09 -0.21
CA VAL A 99 5.09 17.95 0.18
C VAL A 99 5.47 18.74 1.42
N PRO A 100 4.83 19.90 1.69
CA PRO A 100 5.03 20.61 2.94
C PRO A 100 4.78 19.71 4.15
N GLU A 101 5.58 19.84 5.20
CA GLU A 101 5.56 18.93 6.35
C GLU A 101 4.22 18.94 7.10
N GLU A 102 3.48 20.05 7.02
CA GLU A 102 2.17 20.22 7.62
C GLU A 102 1.04 19.49 6.90
N TRP A 103 1.27 19.00 5.66
CA TRP A 103 0.27 18.23 4.94
C TRP A 103 0.03 16.89 5.64
N GLY A 104 -1.22 16.62 5.98
CA GLY A 104 -1.63 15.38 6.63
C GLY A 104 -1.62 14.19 5.68
N ASP A 105 -1.98 13.03 6.20
CA ASP A 105 -2.32 11.85 5.40
C ASP A 105 -3.80 11.56 5.59
N ALA A 106 -4.56 11.39 4.51
CA ALA A 106 -5.98 11.05 4.57
C ALA A 106 -6.40 10.23 3.34
N SER A 107 -7.56 9.59 3.40
CA SER A 107 -8.13 8.91 2.24
C SER A 107 -9.09 9.86 1.54
N ALA A 108 -8.85 10.13 0.25
CA ALA A 108 -9.81 10.91 -0.53
C ALA A 108 -11.21 10.26 -0.49
N PRO A 109 -12.32 10.98 -0.70
CA PRO A 109 -13.64 10.37 -0.83
C PRO A 109 -13.74 9.45 -2.05
N GLY A 110 -14.51 8.36 -1.96
CA GLY A 110 -14.55 7.27 -2.94
C GLY A 110 -15.80 7.24 -3.78
N PRO A 111 -16.06 6.12 -4.47
CA PRO A 111 -17.38 5.89 -5.05
C PRO A 111 -18.46 5.94 -3.95
N ASP A 112 -18.09 5.78 -2.68
CA ASP A 112 -18.91 5.93 -1.50
C ASP A 112 -19.01 7.34 -0.94
N TRP A 113 -18.62 8.41 -1.63
CA TRP A 113 -18.64 9.77 -1.07
C TRP A 113 -19.96 10.15 -0.39
N CYS A 114 -21.10 9.67 -0.90
CA CYS A 114 -22.45 9.90 -0.37
C CYS A 114 -22.89 8.96 0.77
N ALA A 115 -22.08 7.97 1.10
CA ALA A 115 -22.39 7.05 2.17
C ALA A 115 -22.32 7.78 3.52
N ASP A 116 -23.35 7.60 4.33
CA ASP A 116 -23.40 8.09 5.71
C ASP A 116 -22.58 7.14 6.60
N VAL A 117 -21.27 7.13 6.37
CA VAL A 117 -20.29 6.42 7.20
C VAL A 117 -19.47 7.44 7.97
N PRO A 118 -19.17 7.20 9.26
CA PRO A 118 -18.24 8.02 10.00
C PRO A 118 -16.92 8.13 9.23
N ARG A 119 -16.57 9.33 8.80
CA ARG A 119 -15.27 9.66 8.23
C ARG A 119 -14.65 10.73 9.09
N ASP A 120 -13.35 10.58 9.31
CA ASP A 120 -12.57 11.68 9.87
C ASP A 120 -12.69 12.87 8.94
N ARG A 121 -13.00 14.03 9.52
CA ARG A 121 -13.03 15.27 8.77
C ARG A 121 -11.62 15.59 8.30
N ILE A 122 -11.47 15.87 7.01
CA ILE A 122 -10.21 16.30 6.43
C ILE A 122 -10.12 17.81 6.60
N ASP A 123 -9.29 18.25 7.55
CA ASP A 123 -9.20 19.66 7.98
C ASP A 123 -8.13 20.48 7.22
N GLY A 124 -7.46 19.89 6.22
CA GLY A 124 -6.46 20.59 5.41
C GLY A 124 -5.88 19.74 4.29
N PRO A 125 -4.90 20.27 3.54
CA PRO A 125 -4.23 19.55 2.46
C PRO A 125 -3.61 18.23 2.91
N TYR A 126 -3.65 17.21 2.06
CA TYR A 126 -3.22 15.87 2.44
C TYR A 126 -2.59 15.07 1.30
N VAL A 127 -1.86 14.02 1.67
CA VAL A 127 -1.43 12.96 0.76
C VAL A 127 -2.47 11.83 0.81
N ASP A 128 -3.01 11.46 -0.36
CA ASP A 128 -4.03 10.42 -0.46
C ASP A 128 -3.44 9.04 -0.13
N LEU A 129 -4.02 8.39 0.87
CA LEU A 129 -3.62 7.09 1.36
C LEU A 129 -4.07 5.92 0.48
N ARG A 130 -5.01 6.14 -0.45
CA ARG A 130 -5.57 5.06 -1.27
C ARG A 130 -4.55 4.33 -2.12
N GLY A 131 -3.53 5.05 -2.59
CA GLY A 131 -2.41 4.43 -3.29
C GLY A 131 -1.70 3.39 -2.42
N SER A 132 -1.64 3.60 -1.11
CA SER A 132 -1.00 2.74 -0.12
C SER A 132 -1.95 1.70 0.50
N GLY A 133 -3.25 1.80 0.23
CA GLY A 133 -4.27 0.87 0.72
C GLY A 133 -5.47 1.53 1.40
N GLY A 134 -6.56 0.77 1.51
CA GLY A 134 -7.74 1.20 2.26
C GLY A 134 -9.03 0.57 1.78
N PHE A 135 -9.94 0.34 2.72
CA PHE A 135 -11.30 -0.10 2.41
C PHE A 135 -12.15 1.11 1.99
N PHE A 136 -12.91 0.95 0.92
CA PHE A 136 -14.01 1.84 0.56
C PHE A 136 -15.25 0.99 0.33
N LEU A 137 -16.42 1.60 0.53
CA LEU A 137 -17.66 0.92 0.19
C LEU A 137 -17.95 1.10 -1.31
N THR A 138 -18.51 0.09 -1.95
CA THR A 138 -19.06 0.23 -3.30
C THR A 138 -20.50 0.71 -3.17
N VAL A 139 -20.69 2.02 -3.01
CA VAL A 139 -22.02 2.64 -2.92
C VAL A 139 -22.39 3.30 -4.24
N GLY A 140 -23.61 3.08 -4.69
CA GLY A 140 -24.15 3.68 -5.92
C GLY A 140 -24.54 5.14 -5.72
N CYS A 141 -23.57 6.01 -5.47
CA CYS A 141 -23.83 7.44 -5.33
C CYS A 141 -24.36 8.04 -6.64
N ALA A 142 -25.28 9.00 -6.51
CA ALA A 142 -25.86 9.68 -7.67
C ALA A 142 -24.76 10.32 -8.52
N GLN A 143 -24.89 10.26 -9.84
CA GLN A 143 -23.93 10.92 -10.73
C GLN A 143 -24.01 12.43 -10.53
N GLN A 144 -22.87 13.02 -10.18
CA GLN A 144 -22.71 14.46 -10.16
C GLN A 144 -22.57 15.04 -11.57
N SER A 145 -22.62 16.37 -11.67
CA SER A 145 -22.26 17.08 -12.89
C SER A 145 -20.89 16.60 -13.39
N PRO A 146 -20.72 16.36 -14.70
CA PRO A 146 -19.47 15.82 -15.22
C PRO A 146 -18.31 16.79 -14.94
N VAL A 147 -17.29 16.31 -14.26
CA VAL A 147 -16.01 17.00 -14.05
C VAL A 147 -14.93 16.38 -14.95
N PRO A 148 -13.86 17.11 -15.29
CA PRO A 148 -12.75 16.54 -16.05
C PRO A 148 -12.14 15.31 -15.35
N ALA A 149 -11.56 14.42 -16.14
CA ALA A 149 -10.89 13.24 -15.62
C ALA A 149 -9.78 13.62 -14.62
N GLY A 150 -9.67 12.88 -13.52
CA GLY A 150 -8.65 13.09 -12.49
C GLY A 150 -9.09 13.91 -11.28
N PHE A 151 -10.16 14.69 -11.37
CA PHE A 151 -10.66 15.50 -10.24
C PHE A 151 -11.38 14.69 -9.16
N GLY A 152 -11.87 13.48 -9.49
CA GLY A 152 -12.50 12.57 -8.53
C GLY A 152 -14.01 12.42 -8.72
N PRO A 153 -14.62 11.46 -8.01
CA PRO A 153 -16.05 11.16 -8.11
C PRO A 153 -16.92 11.95 -7.12
N ASP A 154 -16.31 12.66 -6.17
CA ASP A 154 -16.95 13.42 -5.11
C ASP A 154 -17.27 14.86 -5.55
N PRO A 155 -18.29 15.49 -4.94
CA PRO A 155 -18.75 16.81 -5.37
C PRO A 155 -17.77 17.89 -4.97
N GLN A 156 -17.71 18.96 -5.78
CA GLN A 156 -16.71 20.02 -5.65
C GLN A 156 -16.70 20.66 -4.25
N GLU A 157 -17.83 20.69 -3.56
CA GLU A 157 -17.92 21.21 -2.19
C GLU A 157 -17.22 20.34 -1.15
N GLN A 158 -16.83 19.11 -1.50
CA GLN A 158 -16.07 18.18 -0.66
C GLN A 158 -14.59 18.08 -1.07
N TRP A 159 -14.19 18.74 -2.14
CA TRP A 159 -12.79 18.74 -2.55
C TRP A 159 -11.94 19.47 -1.52
N VAL A 160 -10.77 18.90 -1.26
CA VAL A 160 -9.71 19.44 -0.41
C VAL A 160 -8.41 19.24 -1.18
N PRO A 161 -7.46 20.18 -1.19
CA PRO A 161 -6.20 20.01 -1.91
C PRO A 161 -5.48 18.71 -1.51
N HIS A 162 -5.00 17.95 -2.49
CA HIS A 162 -4.35 16.68 -2.18
C HIS A 162 -3.44 16.15 -3.28
N LEU A 163 -2.43 15.41 -2.85
CA LEU A 163 -1.51 14.66 -3.72
C LEU A 163 -1.97 13.20 -3.81
N ARG A 164 -2.11 12.67 -5.04
CA ARG A 164 -2.27 11.24 -5.31
C ARG A 164 -1.08 10.72 -6.10
N LEU A 165 -0.56 9.56 -5.67
CA LEU A 165 0.42 8.78 -6.42
C LEU A 165 -0.30 7.58 -7.02
N VAL A 166 -0.43 7.59 -8.34
CA VAL A 166 -1.30 6.66 -9.08
C VAL A 166 -0.46 5.64 -9.82
N ASP A 167 -0.74 4.36 -9.58
CA ASP A 167 -0.11 3.23 -10.26
C ASP A 167 -0.79 2.97 -11.60
N LEU A 168 -0.10 3.27 -12.70
CA LEU A 168 -0.62 3.10 -14.06
C LEU A 168 -0.57 1.65 -14.54
N THR A 169 0.05 0.73 -13.80
CA THR A 169 0.03 -0.71 -14.12
C THR A 169 -1.28 -1.37 -13.70
N SER A 170 -2.06 -0.72 -12.84
CA SER A 170 -3.35 -1.22 -12.38
C SER A 170 -4.42 -1.17 -13.48
N ALA A 171 -5.07 -2.29 -13.75
CA ALA A 171 -6.02 -2.45 -14.87
C ALA A 171 -7.24 -1.50 -14.81
N ASP A 172 -7.64 -1.09 -13.61
CA ASP A 172 -8.82 -0.24 -13.39
C ASP A 172 -8.47 1.26 -13.33
N VAL A 173 -7.19 1.59 -13.45
CA VAL A 173 -6.70 2.97 -13.42
C VAL A 173 -6.59 3.51 -14.83
N LYS A 174 -7.17 4.68 -15.05
CA LYS A 174 -6.98 5.46 -16.27
C LYS A 174 -6.01 6.58 -16.01
N ASP A 175 -5.06 6.76 -16.91
CA ASP A 175 -4.20 7.93 -16.95
C ASP A 175 -5.02 9.20 -17.23
N VAL A 176 -4.46 10.34 -16.84
CA VAL A 176 -4.93 11.66 -17.28
C VAL A 176 -3.82 12.33 -18.07
N PRO A 177 -4.12 13.30 -18.95
CA PRO A 177 -3.06 14.04 -19.64
C PRO A 177 -2.14 14.74 -18.63
N ASP A 178 -0.83 14.59 -18.82
CA ASP A 178 0.16 15.38 -18.09
C ASP A 178 0.00 16.88 -18.38
N GLY A 179 0.41 17.71 -17.43
CA GLY A 179 0.27 19.16 -17.47
C GLY A 179 -0.81 19.66 -16.50
N THR A 180 -1.40 20.81 -16.83
CA THR A 180 -2.33 21.52 -15.94
C THR A 180 -3.72 21.58 -16.55
N THR A 181 -4.72 21.16 -15.78
CA THR A 181 -6.14 21.27 -16.13
C THR A 181 -6.87 22.05 -15.04
N THR A 182 -7.68 23.04 -15.42
CA THR A 182 -8.46 23.86 -14.48
C THR A 182 -9.95 23.58 -14.61
N PHE A 183 -10.67 23.55 -13.48
CA PHE A 183 -12.12 23.43 -13.43
C PHE A 183 -12.69 24.24 -12.26
N GLY A 184 -13.45 25.29 -12.57
CA GLY A 184 -13.83 26.28 -11.55
C GLY A 184 -12.59 26.92 -10.94
N ASP A 185 -12.53 26.94 -9.60
CA ASP A 185 -11.40 27.48 -8.84
C ASP A 185 -10.34 26.41 -8.48
N TRP A 186 -10.43 25.22 -9.09
CA TRP A 186 -9.55 24.09 -8.83
C TRP A 186 -8.60 23.83 -10.00
N THR A 187 -7.38 23.43 -9.66
CA THR A 187 -6.32 23.10 -10.60
C THR A 187 -5.80 21.70 -10.34
N LEU A 188 -5.89 20.83 -11.35
CA LEU A 188 -5.24 19.52 -11.38
C LEU A 188 -3.92 19.63 -12.15
N ARG A 189 -2.82 19.29 -11.49
CA ARG A 189 -1.50 19.11 -12.11
C ARG A 189 -1.18 17.63 -12.15
N ALA A 190 -0.80 17.13 -13.32
CA ALA A 190 -0.40 15.74 -13.52
C ALA A 190 1.00 15.66 -14.13
N ARG A 191 1.81 14.74 -13.62
CA ARG A 191 3.13 14.42 -14.16
C ARG A 191 3.37 12.92 -14.05
N THR A 192 3.71 12.29 -15.16
CA THR A 192 4.04 10.87 -15.23
C THR A 192 5.55 10.66 -15.12
N ILE A 193 5.95 9.73 -14.26
CA ILE A 193 7.33 9.28 -14.07
C ILE A 193 7.32 7.76 -14.06
N GLY A 194 7.85 7.15 -15.12
CA GLY A 194 7.77 5.70 -15.29
C GLY A 194 6.32 5.22 -15.32
N GLU A 195 5.98 4.32 -14.39
CA GLU A 195 4.65 3.74 -14.24
C GLU A 195 3.80 4.44 -13.16
N VAL A 196 4.30 5.53 -12.57
CA VAL A 196 3.59 6.33 -11.56
C VAL A 196 3.15 7.66 -12.15
N GLN A 197 1.89 8.02 -11.94
CA GLN A 197 1.41 9.36 -12.20
C GLN A 197 1.20 10.13 -10.89
N VAL A 198 1.93 11.23 -10.75
CA VAL A 198 1.79 12.20 -9.67
C VAL A 198 0.65 13.15 -10.04
N ARG A 199 -0.41 13.20 -9.23
CA ARG A 199 -1.57 14.05 -9.44
C ARG A 199 -1.78 14.95 -8.23
N LEU A 200 -1.72 16.26 -8.43
CA LEU A 200 -1.97 17.25 -7.41
C LEU A 200 -3.25 18.00 -7.75
N LEU A 201 -4.27 17.85 -6.90
CA LEU A 201 -5.42 18.74 -6.91
C LEU A 201 -5.14 19.89 -5.95
N SER A 202 -5.29 21.12 -6.42
CA SER A 202 -4.95 22.36 -5.70
C SER A 202 -6.04 23.41 -5.88
N ASP A 203 -6.12 24.33 -4.92
CA ASP A 203 -6.95 25.53 -4.97
C ASP A 203 -6.09 26.76 -4.65
N ALA A 204 -6.71 27.93 -4.49
CA ALA A 204 -6.01 29.17 -4.17
C ALA A 204 -5.19 29.13 -2.86
N SER A 205 -5.47 28.21 -1.93
CA SER A 205 -4.76 28.09 -0.66
C SER A 205 -3.45 27.30 -0.75
N THR A 206 -3.24 26.52 -1.81
CA THR A 206 -2.03 25.70 -2.01
C THR A 206 -1.32 25.97 -3.34
N GLU A 207 -1.80 26.93 -4.11
CA GLU A 207 -1.27 27.27 -5.43
C GLU A 207 0.20 27.74 -5.39
N ASP A 208 0.63 28.35 -4.29
CA ASP A 208 2.00 28.84 -4.09
C ASP A 208 3.05 27.72 -3.96
N VAL A 209 2.65 26.54 -3.49
CA VAL A 209 3.51 25.36 -3.37
C VAL A 209 3.26 24.30 -4.45
N ALA A 210 2.23 24.46 -5.27
CA ALA A 210 1.74 23.40 -6.16
C ALA A 210 2.74 22.99 -7.26
N ASP A 211 3.41 23.97 -7.87
CA ASP A 211 4.42 23.71 -8.90
C ASP A 211 5.66 23.04 -8.30
N ASP A 212 6.07 23.45 -7.10
CA ASP A 212 7.22 22.88 -6.38
C ASP A 212 6.98 21.41 -5.99
N ILE A 213 5.78 21.08 -5.50
CA ILE A 213 5.39 19.68 -5.20
C ILE A 213 5.57 18.81 -6.45
N VAL A 214 4.96 19.18 -7.58
CA VAL A 214 5.00 18.36 -8.80
C VAL A 214 6.40 18.34 -9.43
N ALA A 215 7.16 19.44 -9.33
CA ALA A 215 8.53 19.53 -9.81
C ALA A 215 9.49 18.64 -9.00
N SER A 216 9.27 18.50 -7.68
CA SER A 216 10.09 17.68 -6.79
C SER A 216 10.04 16.18 -7.06
N ALA A 217 9.04 15.72 -7.83
CA ALA A 217 8.86 14.32 -8.16
C ALA A 217 10.05 13.77 -8.96
N GLN A 218 10.65 12.69 -8.47
CA GLN A 218 11.82 12.04 -9.06
C GLN A 218 11.84 10.53 -8.80
N THR A 219 12.54 9.78 -9.66
CA THR A 219 12.83 8.36 -9.43
C THR A 219 13.93 8.17 -8.39
N SER A 220 13.85 7.11 -7.59
CA SER A 220 14.84 6.73 -6.58
C SER A 220 14.80 5.22 -6.33
N ASP A 221 15.96 4.63 -6.06
CA ASP A 221 16.08 3.23 -5.61
C ASP A 221 15.76 3.07 -4.11
N THR A 222 15.64 4.19 -3.40
CA THR A 222 15.33 4.27 -1.97
C THR A 222 14.22 5.27 -1.72
N GLY A 223 13.27 4.89 -0.88
CA GLY A 223 12.19 5.73 -0.40
C GLY A 223 12.68 6.90 0.47
N ALA A 224 11.77 7.79 0.81
CA ALA A 224 12.05 9.01 1.56
C ALA A 224 12.50 8.73 2.99
N LEU A 225 12.08 7.60 3.56
CA LEU A 225 12.45 7.19 4.92
C LEU A 225 13.53 6.11 4.94
N GLY A 226 14.06 5.72 3.78
CA GLY A 226 15.16 4.75 3.67
C GLY A 226 14.75 3.31 3.37
N CYS A 227 13.49 3.03 3.01
CA CYS A 227 13.10 1.72 2.50
C CYS A 227 13.58 1.52 1.07
N ASP A 228 14.09 0.34 0.77
CA ASP A 228 14.47 -0.01 -0.61
C ASP A 228 13.20 -0.05 -1.47
N THR A 229 13.24 0.39 -2.73
CA THR A 229 12.02 0.37 -3.57
C THR A 229 11.71 -1.04 -4.09
N THR A 230 12.70 -1.93 -4.07
CA THR A 230 12.58 -3.37 -4.28
C THR A 230 13.00 -4.16 -3.04
N SER A 231 12.38 -5.32 -2.80
CA SER A 231 12.70 -6.19 -1.67
C SER A 231 12.46 -7.67 -2.01
N PRO A 232 13.32 -8.59 -1.54
CA PRO A 232 13.04 -10.04 -1.62
C PRO A 232 11.69 -10.42 -1.00
N ALA A 233 11.19 -9.62 -0.04
CA ALA A 233 9.89 -9.82 0.59
C ALA A 233 8.73 -9.83 -0.42
N GLN A 234 8.89 -9.21 -1.60
CA GLN A 234 7.88 -9.12 -2.66
C GLN A 234 7.65 -10.43 -3.41
N GLU A 235 8.55 -11.41 -3.26
CA GLU A 235 8.34 -12.73 -3.85
C GLU A 235 7.10 -13.41 -3.26
N GLN A 236 6.40 -14.20 -4.08
CA GLN A 236 5.34 -15.04 -3.55
C GLN A 236 5.94 -16.25 -2.83
N PRO A 237 5.54 -16.56 -1.58
CA PRO A 237 5.99 -17.77 -0.92
C PRO A 237 5.52 -19.01 -1.70
N ARG A 238 6.37 -20.04 -1.73
CA ARG A 238 6.01 -21.37 -2.22
C ARG A 238 6.26 -22.41 -1.13
N GLU A 239 5.56 -23.53 -1.18
CA GLU A 239 5.58 -24.57 -0.14
C GLU A 239 7.01 -25.04 0.22
N ASP A 240 7.92 -25.03 -0.76
CA ASP A 240 9.33 -25.43 -0.62
C ASP A 240 10.31 -24.25 -0.49
N ARG A 241 9.81 -23.00 -0.55
CA ARG A 241 10.62 -21.79 -0.50
C ARG A 241 9.87 -20.67 0.25
N PRO A 242 9.89 -20.68 1.59
CA PRO A 242 9.42 -19.54 2.36
C PRO A 242 10.26 -18.31 2.01
N VAL A 243 9.63 -17.15 1.91
CA VAL A 243 10.32 -15.88 1.70
C VAL A 243 10.77 -15.38 3.06
N ALA A 244 12.09 -15.32 3.25
CA ALA A 244 12.75 -14.86 4.46
C ALA A 244 13.96 -13.99 4.10
N PRO A 245 14.40 -13.10 4.98
CA PRO A 245 15.65 -12.37 4.82
C PRO A 245 16.84 -13.34 4.68
N ALA A 246 17.86 -12.97 3.92
CA ALA A 246 19.07 -13.79 3.78
C ALA A 246 19.92 -13.80 5.05
N GLU A 247 19.90 -12.68 5.79
CA GLU A 247 20.69 -12.44 7.00
C GLU A 247 19.87 -11.67 8.03
N GLY A 248 20.36 -11.65 9.28
CA GLY A 248 19.72 -11.00 10.42
C GLY A 248 19.10 -12.01 11.38
N ASP A 249 19.27 -11.74 12.68
CA ASP A 249 18.68 -12.51 13.78
C ASP A 249 17.99 -11.54 14.74
N LEU A 250 16.66 -11.49 14.69
CA LEU A 250 15.85 -10.63 15.55
C LEU A 250 15.93 -11.04 17.03
N ALA A 251 16.26 -12.30 17.33
CA ALA A 251 16.46 -12.74 18.71
C ALA A 251 17.80 -12.26 19.30
N ALA A 252 18.77 -11.91 18.45
CA ALA A 252 20.08 -11.42 18.87
C ALA A 252 20.14 -9.89 19.04
N VAL A 253 19.14 -9.14 18.56
CA VAL A 253 19.09 -7.68 18.70
C VAL A 253 18.83 -7.31 20.16
N ASP A 254 19.70 -6.50 20.74
CA ASP A 254 19.52 -5.91 22.07
C ASP A 254 18.45 -4.80 22.02
N PRO A 255 17.33 -4.92 22.75
CA PRO A 255 16.30 -3.87 22.80
C PRO A 255 16.82 -2.49 23.22
N ASP A 256 17.89 -2.41 24.01
CA ASP A 256 18.44 -1.13 24.47
C ASP A 256 19.17 -0.37 23.34
N GLU A 257 19.65 -1.08 22.32
CA GLU A 257 20.29 -0.49 21.13
C GLU A 257 19.27 0.10 20.14
N VAL A 258 18.01 -0.36 20.20
CA VAL A 258 16.95 0.07 19.28
C VAL A 258 16.49 1.50 19.58
N GLN A 259 16.59 2.38 18.58
CA GLN A 259 16.14 3.78 18.64
C GLN A 259 15.01 4.11 17.66
N GLY A 260 14.70 3.20 16.73
CA GLY A 260 13.60 3.38 15.78
C GLY A 260 13.17 2.08 15.11
N LEU A 261 12.06 2.14 14.39
CA LEU A 261 11.52 1.03 13.59
C LEU A 261 11.13 1.57 12.22
N LEU A 262 11.85 1.16 11.18
CA LEU A 262 11.46 1.42 9.80
C LEU A 262 10.57 0.28 9.32
N VAL A 263 9.38 0.60 8.84
CA VAL A 263 8.41 -0.34 8.27
C VAL A 263 8.20 0.02 6.80
N CYS A 264 8.47 -0.94 5.94
CA CYS A 264 8.39 -0.82 4.48
C CYS A 264 7.26 -1.74 3.99
N GLN A 265 6.21 -1.17 3.40
CA GLN A 265 5.08 -1.92 2.87
C GLN A 265 5.27 -2.12 1.37
N TYR A 266 5.12 -3.36 0.88
CA TYR A 266 5.29 -3.68 -0.54
C TYR A 266 4.12 -4.46 -1.11
N ASP A 267 3.86 -4.22 -2.40
CA ASP A 267 3.16 -5.17 -3.23
C ASP A 267 4.01 -6.39 -3.57
N ARG A 268 3.38 -7.55 -3.66
CA ARG A 268 4.02 -8.77 -4.18
C ARG A 268 4.02 -8.82 -5.71
N VAL A 269 4.81 -7.95 -6.33
CA VAL A 269 5.00 -7.87 -7.80
C VAL A 269 6.27 -8.59 -8.31
N GLY A 270 6.99 -9.28 -7.42
CA GLY A 270 8.33 -9.84 -7.71
C GLY A 270 9.46 -8.91 -7.25
N ALA A 271 10.62 -9.47 -6.87
CA ALA A 271 11.73 -8.70 -6.29
C ALA A 271 12.51 -7.85 -7.31
N ASP A 272 12.22 -8.01 -8.59
CA ASP A 272 12.83 -7.32 -9.73
C ASP A 272 12.07 -6.06 -10.17
N GLN A 273 10.92 -5.75 -9.54
CA GLN A 273 10.10 -4.58 -9.83
C GLN A 273 9.85 -3.74 -8.59
N PRO A 274 9.81 -2.38 -8.70
CA PRO A 274 9.50 -1.51 -7.58
C PRO A 274 8.15 -1.86 -6.94
N GLY A 275 8.18 -2.32 -5.68
CA GLY A 275 7.00 -2.75 -4.94
C GLY A 275 6.56 -1.80 -3.85
N LEU A 276 7.41 -0.83 -3.49
CA LEU A 276 7.21 -0.02 -2.28
C LEU A 276 5.91 0.80 -2.35
N ARG A 277 4.96 0.54 -1.46
CA ARG A 277 3.68 1.24 -1.39
C ARG A 277 3.69 2.39 -0.39
N ALA A 278 4.38 2.17 0.72
CA ALA A 278 4.44 3.11 1.82
C ALA A 278 5.60 2.80 2.76
N GLU A 279 5.98 3.81 3.51
CA GLU A 279 7.00 3.72 4.55
C GLU A 279 6.47 4.35 5.83
N ARG A 280 6.98 3.86 6.96
CA ARG A 280 6.73 4.46 8.26
C ARG A 280 7.99 4.34 9.10
N LEU A 281 8.35 5.45 9.76
CA LEU A 281 9.37 5.46 10.80
C LEU A 281 8.68 5.65 12.16
N ALA A 282 8.78 4.66 13.04
CA ALA A 282 8.32 4.77 14.42
C ALA A 282 9.51 5.02 15.37
N GLY A 283 9.27 5.77 16.45
CA GLY A 283 10.30 6.09 17.44
C GLY A 283 10.64 4.92 18.36
N ALA A 284 11.69 5.10 19.17
CA ALA A 284 12.29 4.09 20.04
C ALA A 284 11.29 3.30 20.89
N ALA A 285 10.29 3.96 21.48
CA ALA A 285 9.32 3.28 22.35
C ALA A 285 8.49 2.23 21.57
N ALA A 286 7.98 2.59 20.40
CA ALA A 286 7.22 1.67 19.55
C ALA A 286 8.13 0.57 18.99
N ALA A 287 9.38 0.90 18.65
CA ALA A 287 10.36 -0.03 18.14
C ALA A 287 10.74 -1.11 19.16
N ARG A 288 11.03 -0.72 20.41
CA ARG A 288 11.32 -1.66 21.51
C ARG A 288 10.12 -2.50 21.87
N ALA A 289 8.93 -1.91 21.91
CA ALA A 289 7.69 -2.64 22.16
C ALA A 289 7.44 -3.70 21.09
N TRP A 290 7.68 -3.37 19.82
CA TRP A 290 7.59 -4.33 18.71
C TRP A 290 8.62 -5.45 18.85
N LEU A 291 9.90 -5.12 19.05
CA LEU A 291 10.95 -6.12 19.16
C LEU A 291 10.72 -7.07 20.33
N GLY A 292 10.37 -6.54 21.50
CA GLY A 292 10.02 -7.34 22.67
C GLY A 292 8.84 -8.27 22.40
N ALA A 293 7.77 -7.77 21.76
CA ALA A 293 6.62 -8.59 21.38
C ALA A 293 7.00 -9.73 20.41
N VAL A 294 7.92 -9.48 19.47
CA VAL A 294 8.43 -10.52 18.56
C VAL A 294 9.25 -11.55 19.34
N GLN A 295 10.18 -11.11 20.18
CA GLN A 295 11.05 -12.01 20.95
C GLN A 295 10.27 -12.89 21.94
N ASP A 296 9.16 -12.38 22.50
CA ASP A 296 8.27 -13.10 23.41
C ASP A 296 7.25 -14.01 22.68
N ALA A 297 7.05 -13.83 21.37
CA ALA A 297 6.06 -14.60 20.62
C ALA A 297 6.48 -16.07 20.44
N PRO A 298 5.52 -17.00 20.32
CA PRO A 298 5.82 -18.40 19.99
C PRO A 298 6.56 -18.54 18.66
N ARG A 299 7.60 -19.39 18.64
CA ARG A 299 8.44 -19.67 17.45
C ARG A 299 7.83 -20.76 16.55
N THR A 300 6.56 -20.60 16.19
CA THR A 300 5.78 -21.58 15.41
C THR A 300 5.27 -21.04 14.08
N GLY A 301 5.37 -19.72 13.85
CA GLY A 301 4.63 -19.04 12.79
C GLY A 301 3.12 -19.06 12.99
N GLY A 302 2.41 -18.61 11.97
CA GLY A 302 0.95 -18.46 11.98
C GLY A 302 0.47 -17.16 12.65
N PRO A 303 -0.83 -17.06 12.96
CA PRO A 303 -1.83 -18.13 12.87
C PRO A 303 -2.20 -18.40 11.40
N ASP A 304 -2.35 -19.68 11.07
CA ASP A 304 -2.67 -20.15 9.73
C ASP A 304 -4.01 -20.89 9.73
N GLN A 305 -4.80 -20.65 8.69
CA GLN A 305 -6.07 -21.30 8.41
C GLN A 305 -6.09 -21.79 6.95
N PRO A 306 -5.20 -22.73 6.56
CA PRO A 306 -5.04 -23.16 5.18
C PRO A 306 -6.33 -23.75 4.58
N GLN A 307 -7.21 -24.31 5.42
CA GLN A 307 -8.52 -24.79 5.01
C GLN A 307 -9.44 -23.70 4.45
N ASN A 308 -9.16 -22.44 4.75
CA ASN A 308 -9.90 -21.27 4.26
C ASN A 308 -9.25 -20.65 3.01
N CYS A 309 -8.13 -21.21 2.53
CA CYS A 309 -7.50 -20.73 1.31
C CYS A 309 -8.30 -21.13 0.07
N MET A 310 -8.60 -20.16 -0.79
CA MET A 310 -8.82 -20.45 -2.21
C MET A 310 -7.44 -20.58 -2.86
N GLU A 311 -7.22 -21.59 -3.71
CA GLU A 311 -5.99 -21.65 -4.49
C GLU A 311 -6.01 -20.62 -5.63
N PRO A 312 -4.89 -19.96 -5.93
CA PRO A 312 -3.61 -19.97 -5.21
C PRO A 312 -3.64 -19.04 -3.98
N TRP A 313 -2.73 -19.30 -3.02
CA TRP A 313 -2.64 -18.66 -1.71
C TRP A 313 -2.10 -17.22 -1.80
N ASP A 314 -2.74 -16.41 -2.65
CA ASP A 314 -2.20 -15.14 -3.09
C ASP A 314 -2.32 -14.12 -1.96
N SER A 315 -1.17 -13.87 -1.33
CA SER A 315 -0.93 -12.64 -0.58
C SER A 315 -0.68 -11.53 -1.59
N THR A 316 -1.22 -10.35 -1.32
CA THR A 316 -1.00 -9.19 -2.18
C THR A 316 0.04 -8.26 -1.57
N MET A 317 0.16 -8.24 -0.24
CA MET A 317 1.04 -7.36 0.50
C MET A 317 2.06 -8.10 1.34
N THR A 318 3.17 -7.43 1.61
CA THR A 318 4.15 -7.85 2.61
C THR A 318 4.70 -6.63 3.34
N LEU A 319 5.31 -6.84 4.51
CA LEU A 319 6.15 -5.81 5.14
C LEU A 319 7.58 -6.31 5.25
N ALA A 320 8.54 -5.41 5.04
CA ALA A 320 9.88 -5.54 5.61
C ALA A 320 9.98 -4.56 6.78
N VAL A 321 10.60 -4.99 7.87
CA VAL A 321 10.70 -4.25 9.13
C VAL A 321 12.14 -4.26 9.59
N HIS A 322 12.65 -3.09 9.98
CA HIS A 322 14.04 -2.90 10.38
C HIS A 322 14.10 -2.15 11.72
N PRO A 323 14.47 -2.83 12.83
CA PRO A 323 14.92 -2.13 14.03
C PRO A 323 16.16 -1.31 13.71
N LEU A 324 16.18 -0.05 14.13
CA LEU A 324 17.26 0.88 13.83
C LEU A 324 18.08 1.22 15.07
N GLY A 325 19.39 1.34 14.89
CA GLY A 325 20.32 1.83 15.90
C GLY A 325 20.30 3.36 16.04
N VAL A 326 21.14 3.88 16.93
CA VAL A 326 21.25 5.33 17.22
C VAL A 326 21.72 6.16 16.02
N ASP A 327 22.50 5.56 15.12
CA ASP A 327 23.00 6.17 13.89
C ASP A 327 22.06 5.94 12.69
N GLY A 328 20.89 5.33 12.91
CA GLY A 328 19.95 4.95 11.85
C GLY A 328 20.32 3.67 11.10
N SER A 329 21.39 2.97 11.50
CA SER A 329 21.76 1.67 10.90
C SER A 329 20.68 0.61 11.16
N ARG A 330 20.45 -0.27 10.18
CA ARG A 330 19.54 -1.41 10.31
C ARG A 330 20.21 -2.48 11.18
N LEU A 331 19.68 -2.75 12.36
CA LEU A 331 20.22 -3.76 13.29
C LEU A 331 19.86 -5.19 12.86
N ALA A 332 18.69 -5.35 12.23
CA ALA A 332 18.22 -6.60 11.65
C ALA A 332 17.14 -6.32 10.59
N THR A 333 16.72 -7.37 9.88
CA THR A 333 15.58 -7.34 8.96
C THR A 333 14.60 -8.45 9.33
N GLY A 334 13.32 -8.11 9.41
CA GLY A 334 12.22 -9.06 9.52
C GLY A 334 11.23 -8.88 8.37
N PHE A 335 10.74 -9.98 7.81
CA PHE A 335 9.61 -9.97 6.88
C PHE A 335 8.34 -10.36 7.62
N VAL A 336 7.27 -9.58 7.44
CA VAL A 336 5.97 -9.84 8.07
C VAL A 336 4.96 -10.22 7.00
N ALA A 337 4.50 -11.46 7.05
CA ALA A 337 3.37 -11.94 6.27
C ALA A 337 2.13 -11.99 7.16
N TYR A 338 1.07 -11.27 6.79
CA TYR A 338 -0.13 -11.10 7.63
C TYR A 338 -1.45 -11.17 6.88
N ASP A 339 -1.45 -11.06 5.56
CA ASP A 339 -2.66 -10.98 4.74
C ASP A 339 -3.08 -12.33 4.15
N ALA A 340 -2.21 -13.35 4.23
CA ALA A 340 -2.45 -14.68 3.70
C ALA A 340 -3.32 -15.54 4.64
N CYS A 341 -3.89 -16.61 4.09
CA CYS A 341 -4.57 -17.66 4.86
C CYS A 341 -3.59 -18.69 5.46
N ALA A 342 -2.35 -18.77 4.98
CA ALA A 342 -1.30 -19.63 5.52
C ALA A 342 0.09 -18.99 5.34
N GLY A 343 1.08 -19.46 6.09
CA GLY A 343 2.41 -18.87 6.05
C GLY A 343 2.45 -17.45 6.63
N ASN A 344 1.62 -17.16 7.63
CA ASN A 344 1.70 -15.91 8.38
C ASN A 344 2.83 -15.95 9.42
N GLY A 345 3.30 -14.79 9.84
CA GLY A 345 4.34 -14.66 10.87
C GLY A 345 5.32 -13.53 10.60
N VAL A 346 6.15 -13.27 11.60
CA VAL A 346 7.37 -12.48 11.47
C VAL A 346 8.52 -13.44 11.20
N ARG A 347 9.33 -13.19 10.17
CA ARG A 347 10.44 -14.05 9.73
C ARG A 347 11.73 -13.28 9.68
N ASP A 348 12.78 -13.81 10.29
CA ASP A 348 14.15 -13.43 9.94
C ASP A 348 14.82 -14.60 9.18
N ALA A 349 16.16 -14.59 9.10
CA ALA A 349 16.89 -15.62 8.37
C ALA A 349 16.80 -17.03 8.97
N THR A 350 16.40 -17.17 10.24
CA THR A 350 16.49 -18.44 10.99
C THR A 350 15.20 -18.85 11.68
N THR A 351 14.36 -17.90 12.04
CA THR A 351 13.23 -18.09 12.94
C THR A 351 11.97 -17.47 12.35
N THR A 352 10.85 -18.15 12.58
CA THR A 352 9.52 -17.63 12.31
C THR A 352 8.73 -17.53 13.61
N TRP A 353 8.28 -16.32 13.93
CA TRP A 353 7.43 -16.04 15.08
C TRP A 353 5.97 -15.92 14.66
N GLN A 354 5.09 -16.42 15.52
CA GLN A 354 3.66 -16.27 15.40
C GLN A 354 3.26 -14.79 15.51
N LEU A 355 2.34 -14.34 14.65
CA LEU A 355 1.72 -13.02 14.79
C LEU A 355 0.86 -12.99 16.05
N THR A 356 1.06 -12.02 16.92
CA THR A 356 0.16 -11.67 18.03
C THR A 356 -0.44 -10.28 17.79
N ARG A 357 -1.39 -9.85 18.64
CA ARG A 357 -1.90 -8.47 18.57
C ARG A 357 -0.77 -7.47 18.81
N GLU A 358 0.12 -7.79 19.74
CA GLU A 358 1.26 -6.97 20.14
C GLU A 358 2.28 -6.86 19.01
N THR A 359 2.61 -7.95 18.30
CA THR A 359 3.52 -7.89 17.15
C THR A 359 2.96 -7.06 16.00
N CYS A 360 1.62 -6.98 15.86
CA CYS A 360 0.98 -6.20 14.79
C CYS A 360 0.79 -4.72 15.15
N ALA A 361 0.56 -4.39 16.43
CA ALA A 361 0.15 -3.05 16.86
C ALA A 361 1.11 -1.93 16.45
N ALA A 362 2.41 -2.24 16.40
CA ALA A 362 3.45 -1.26 16.04
C ALA A 362 3.75 -1.19 14.53
N LEU A 363 3.13 -2.04 13.69
CA LEU A 363 3.41 -2.09 12.26
C LEU A 363 2.63 -1.00 11.50
N PHE A 364 1.34 -0.88 11.77
CA PHE A 364 0.43 -0.01 11.00
C PHE A 364 0.28 1.37 11.64
N GLY A 365 0.24 2.40 10.79
CA GLY A 365 0.17 3.80 11.20
C GLY A 365 0.70 4.72 10.09
N ALA A 366 0.29 5.99 10.10
CA ALA A 366 0.57 6.93 9.02
C ALA A 366 0.21 6.31 7.66
N ARG A 367 1.16 6.27 6.72
CA ARG A 367 0.97 5.71 5.36
C ARG A 367 1.03 4.19 5.28
N VAL A 368 1.62 3.48 6.24
CA VAL A 368 1.61 2.00 6.26
C VAL A 368 0.27 1.54 6.82
N ARG A 369 -0.60 1.03 5.94
CA ARG A 369 -1.99 0.70 6.26
C ARG A 369 -2.20 -0.81 6.25
N PHE A 370 -3.02 -1.29 7.17
CA PHE A 370 -3.55 -2.64 7.08
C PHE A 370 -4.39 -2.76 5.80
N TRP A 371 -3.91 -3.55 4.85
CA TRP A 371 -4.53 -3.70 3.54
C TRP A 371 -5.69 -4.68 3.55
N SER A 372 -5.43 -5.90 4.02
CA SER A 372 -6.40 -6.97 4.18
C SER A 372 -5.84 -8.02 5.13
N GLY A 373 -6.67 -8.97 5.54
CA GLY A 373 -6.19 -10.13 6.27
C GLY A 373 -7.24 -11.22 6.37
N ASN A 374 -6.75 -12.45 6.45
CA ASN A 374 -7.59 -13.64 6.52
C ASN A 374 -7.63 -14.20 7.94
N GLY A 375 -8.82 -14.62 8.35
CA GLY A 375 -9.03 -15.37 9.58
C GLY A 375 -8.43 -14.72 10.82
N GLU A 376 -7.70 -15.52 11.60
CA GLU A 376 -7.11 -15.06 12.86
C GLU A 376 -5.92 -14.10 12.67
N ALA A 377 -5.16 -14.24 11.57
CA ALA A 377 -4.05 -13.32 11.28
C ALA A 377 -4.59 -11.91 11.03
N GLY A 378 -5.63 -11.81 10.19
CA GLY A 378 -6.36 -10.57 9.98
C GLY A 378 -6.95 -10.01 11.27
N ALA A 379 -7.58 -10.84 12.11
CA ALA A 379 -8.17 -10.37 13.38
C ALA A 379 -7.14 -9.85 14.40
N ARG A 380 -5.89 -10.34 14.34
CA ARG A 380 -4.79 -9.87 15.20
C ARG A 380 -4.16 -8.58 14.68
N CYS A 381 -4.03 -8.45 13.36
CA CYS A 381 -3.36 -7.32 12.73
C CYS A 381 -4.28 -6.16 12.33
N ALA A 382 -5.59 -6.39 12.22
CA ALA A 382 -6.56 -5.34 11.97
C ALA A 382 -6.49 -4.30 13.11
N PRO A 383 -6.37 -3.00 12.78
CA PRO A 383 -6.46 -1.94 13.77
C PRO A 383 -7.79 -2.03 14.53
N SER A 384 -7.74 -1.85 15.85
CA SER A 384 -8.96 -1.66 16.64
C SER A 384 -9.56 -0.30 16.29
N TYR A 385 -10.80 -0.30 15.77
CA TYR A 385 -11.61 0.90 15.72
C TYR A 385 -12.15 1.12 17.14
N GLU A 386 -11.64 2.13 17.85
CA GLU A 386 -12.22 2.60 19.11
C GLU A 386 -13.38 3.55 18.88
#